data_AF-A0A6G1LFU3-F1
#
_entry.id   AF-A0A6G1LFU3-F1
#
_cell.length_a   1.000
_cell.length_b   1.000
_cell.length_c   1.000
_cell.angle_alpha   90.00
_cell.angle_beta   90.00
_cell.angle_gamma   90.00
#
_symmetry.space_group_name_H-M   'P 1'
#
loop_
_entity.id
_entity.type
_entity.pdbx_description
1 polymer ?
#
loop_
_entity_poly.entity_id
_entity_poly.type
_entity_poly.pdbx_seq_one_letter_code
_entity_poly.pdbx_strand_id
1 'polypeptide(L)' 'MISDNGLYSIAVFLGSAAMLMIVLYHFLEINAKDSKHVDGPVSSERKADALPAKAR' A
#
# COMPACT_ATOMS: atom_id res chain seq x y z
N MET A 1 -16.38 -24.25 14.73
CA MET A 1 -15.06 -23.59 14.75
C MET A 1 -14.42 -23.79 13.40
N ILE A 2 -13.95 -22.73 12.75
CA ILE A 2 -13.10 -22.88 11.57
C ILE A 2 -11.80 -23.57 12.02
N SER A 3 -11.28 -24.53 11.25
CA SER A 3 -10.02 -25.19 11.58
C SER A 3 -8.84 -24.26 11.30
N ASP A 4 -7.72 -24.47 12.00
CA ASP A 4 -6.50 -23.68 11.80
C ASP A 4 -6.05 -23.69 10.33
N ASN A 5 -6.22 -24.85 9.67
CA ASN A 5 -5.94 -25.01 8.26
C ASN A 5 -6.84 -24.13 7.37
N GLY A 6 -8.11 -23.97 7.73
CA GLY A 6 -9.05 -23.09 7.01
C GLY A 6 -8.68 -21.63 7.18
N LEU A 7 -8.33 -21.21 8.40
CA LEU A 7 -7.92 -19.84 8.68
C LEU A 7 -6.59 -19.48 7.99
N TYR A 8 -5.62 -20.39 8.01
CA TYR A 8 -4.33 -20.23 7.32
C TYR A 8 -4.52 -20.04 5.80
N SER A 9 -5.34 -20.88 5.19
CA SER A 9 -5.62 -20.81 3.74
C SER A 9 -6.26 -19.47 3.35
N ILE A 10 -7.26 -19.02 4.11
CA ILE A 10 -7.90 -17.71 3.87
C ILE A 10 -6.91 -16.57 4.07
N ALA A 11 -6.04 -16.63 5.08
CA ALA A 11 -5.04 -15.59 5.34
C ALA A 11 -4.04 -15.47 4.17
N VAL A 12 -3.56 -16.59 3.64
CA VAL A 12 -2.63 -16.60 2.48
C VAL A 12 -3.34 -16.11 1.22
N PHE A 13 -4.56 -16.57 0.96
CA PHE A 13 -5.34 -16.12 -0.19
C PHE A 13 -5.63 -14.61 -0.12
N LEU A 14 -6.12 -14.14 1.02
CA LEU A 14 -6.45 -12.73 1.21
C LEU A 14 -5.20 -11.85 1.17
N GLY A 15 -4.10 -12.29 1.78
CA GLY A 15 -2.83 -11.57 1.76
C GLY A 15 -2.25 -11.43 0.36
N SER A 16 -2.28 -12.49 -0.44
CA SER A 16 -1.85 -12.44 -1.84
C SER A 16 -2.77 -11.57 -2.71
N ALA A 17 -4.08 -11.66 -2.52
CA ALA A 17 -5.04 -10.78 -3.19
C ALA A 17 -4.82 -9.29 -2.83
N ALA A 18 -4.53 -9.00 -1.56
CA ALA A 18 -4.22 -7.65 -1.09
C ALA A 18 -2.93 -7.11 -1.73
N MET A 19 -1.88 -7.92 -1.82
CA MET A 19 -0.64 -7.53 -2.50
C MET A 19 -0.87 -7.17 -3.97
N LEU A 20 -1.69 -7.95 -4.69
CA LEU A 20 -2.04 -7.64 -6.08
C LEU A 20 -2.83 -6.33 -6.19
N MET A 21 -3.78 -6.08 -5.29
CA MET A 21 -4.57 -4.84 -5.26
C MET A 21 -3.71 -3.60 -4.99
N ILE A 22 -2.70 -3.70 -4.11
CA ILE A 22 -1.76 -2.60 -3.82
C ILE A 22 -0.94 -2.24 -5.07
N VAL A 23 -0.39 -3.24 -5.76
CA VAL A 23 0.39 -3.01 -6.98
C VAL A 23 -0.48 -2.41 -8.08
N LEU A 24 -1.71 -2.93 -8.26
CA LEU A 24 -2.65 -2.41 -9.25
C LEU A 24 -3.03 -0.96 -8.96
N TYR A 25 -3.29 -0.60 -7.70
CA TYR A 25 -3.57 0.78 -7.32
C TYR A 25 -2.41 1.70 -7.72
N HIS A 26 -1.18 1.33 -7.40
CA HIS A 26 -0.01 2.16 -7.71
C HIS A 26 0.24 2.27 -9.21
N PHE A 27 -0.01 1.19 -9.95
CA PHE A 27 0.05 1.19 -11.40
C PHE A 27 -0.98 2.16 -12.00
N LEU A 28 -2.23 2.13 -11.54
CA LEU A 28 -3.28 3.01 -12.03
C LEU A 28 -3.03 4.48 -11.63
N GLU A 29 -2.57 4.73 -10.40
CA GLU A 29 -2.23 6.05 -9.86
C GLU A 29 -1.18 6.75 -10.73
N ILE A 30 -0.10 6.05 -11.10
CA ILE A 30 0.99 6.62 -11.91
C ILE A 30 0.57 6.87 -13.37
N ASN A 31 -0.29 6.01 -13.93
CA ASN A 31 -0.66 6.07 -15.35
C ASN A 31 -1.89 6.95 -15.64
N ALA A 32 -2.60 7.42 -14.61
CA ALA A 32 -3.74 8.31 -14.78
C ALA A 32 -3.28 9.69 -15.29
N LYS A 33 -3.69 10.03 -16.53
CA LYS A 33 -3.21 11.21 -17.27
C LYS A 33 -3.82 12.56 -16.82
N ASP A 34 -4.79 12.56 -15.89
CA ASP A 34 -5.51 13.80 -15.54
C ASP A 34 -6.10 13.84 -14.11
N SER A 35 -5.42 13.25 -13.14
CA SER A 35 -5.87 13.33 -11.73
C SER A 35 -4.81 14.05 -10.93
N LYS A 36 -5.20 15.22 -10.41
CA LYS A 36 -4.54 15.96 -9.32
C LYS A 36 -3.77 14.98 -8.46
N HIS A 37 -2.47 15.23 -8.31
CA HIS A 37 -1.59 14.50 -7.42
C HIS A 37 -2.24 14.46 -6.03
N VAL A 38 -3.08 13.46 -5.78
CA VAL A 38 -3.59 13.15 -4.45
C VAL A 38 -2.38 12.51 -3.82
N ASP A 39 -1.69 13.28 -3.00
CA ASP A 39 -0.47 12.83 -2.32
C ASP A 39 -0.66 11.39 -1.85
N GLY A 40 0.10 10.50 -2.47
CA GLY A 40 -0.06 9.06 -2.28
C GLY A 40 0.12 8.65 -0.81
N PRO A 41 0.04 7.35 -0.48
CA PRO A 41 -0.02 6.87 0.90
C PRO A 41 1.18 7.27 1.78
N VAL A 42 2.24 7.84 1.23
CA VAL A 42 3.24 8.59 1.97
C VAL A 42 3.00 10.08 1.73
N SER A 43 2.16 10.70 2.57
CA SER A 43 2.03 12.15 2.61
C SER A 43 3.42 12.77 2.75
N SER A 44 3.62 13.95 2.17
CA SER A 44 4.89 14.69 2.23
C SER A 44 5.39 14.88 3.67
N GLU A 45 4.50 14.84 4.67
CA GLU A 45 4.82 14.79 6.10
C GLU A 45 5.62 13.56 6.52
N ARG A 46 5.28 12.35 6.03
CA ARG A 46 6.06 11.13 6.34
C ARG A 46 7.42 11.12 5.65
N LYS A 47 7.55 11.76 4.48
CA LYS A 47 8.86 11.97 3.84
C LYS A 47 9.71 12.97 4.62
N ALA A 48 9.10 13.96 5.28
CA ALA A 48 9.81 14.90 6.14
C ALA A 48 10.29 14.26 7.45
N ASP A 49 9.53 13.33 8.03
CA ASP A 49 9.93 12.58 9.24
C ASP A 49 11.04 11.54 8.98
N ALA A 50 11.20 11.10 7.73
CA ALA A 50 12.26 10.16 7.34
C ALA A 50 13.62 10.86 7.10
N LEU A 51 13.67 12.19 7.12
CA LEU A 51 14.92 12.94 6.96
C LEU A 51 15.62 13.09 8.33
N PRO A 52 16.92 12.73 8.43
CA PRO A 52 17.65 12.88 9.68
C PRO A 52 17.76 14.35 10.08
N ALA A 53 17.64 14.65 11.38
CA ALA A 53 17.54 15.98 11.98
C ALA A 53 18.63 17.00 11.59
N LYS A 54 19.70 16.57 10.92
CA LYS A 54 20.77 17.44 10.42
C LYS A 54 20.44 18.12 9.08
N ALA A 55 19.32 17.78 8.45
CA ALA A 55 18.88 18.32 7.16
C ALA A 55 17.52 19.05 7.21
N ARG A 56 16.99 19.33 8.41
CA ARG A 56 15.77 20.13 8.60
C ARG A 56 16.10 21.59 8.83
#